data_AF-X1K4F2-F1
#
_entry.id   AF-X1K4F2-F1
#
_cell.length_a   1.000
_cell.length_b   1.000
_cell.length_c   1.000
_cell.angle_alpha   90.00
_cell.angle_beta   90.00
_cell.angle_gamma   90.00
#
_symmetry.space_group_name_H-M   'P 1'
#
loop_
_entity.id
_entity.type
_entity.pdbx_description
1 polymer ?
#
loop_
_entity_poly.entity_id
_entity_poly.type
_entity_poly.pdbx_seq_one_letter_code
_entity_poly.pdbx_strand_id
1 'polypeptide(L)'
;MIECKTYRRGGHSRSDPGQYRDKKEEGIWLARDPITRMHKNLIKMGILTEEKGKRIENEVKAQIDEAIEFAQKSPSPKPEDVLRDVFA
;
A
#
# COMPACT_ATOMS: atom_id res chain seq x y z
N MET A 1 24.67 7.87 -5.83
CA MET A 1 23.93 6.90 -5.00
C MET A 1 22.92 7.65 -4.15
N ILE A 2 21.68 7.16 -4.02
CA ILE A 2 20.63 7.76 -3.19
C ILE A 2 20.15 6.69 -2.19
N GLU A 3 20.08 7.03 -0.91
CA GLU A 3 19.54 6.16 0.15
C GLU A 3 18.22 6.75 0.69
N CYS A 4 17.13 5.99 0.58
CA CYS A 4 15.82 6.37 1.10
C CYS A 4 15.52 5.62 2.40
N LYS A 5 15.75 6.27 3.54
CA LYS A 5 15.47 5.68 4.87
C LYS A 5 13.96 5.60 5.11
N THR A 6 13.43 4.39 5.12
CA THR A 6 11.99 4.09 5.27
C THR A 6 11.75 2.98 6.28
N TYR A 7 10.48 2.66 6.53
CA TYR A 7 10.07 1.63 7.49
C TYR A 7 8.91 0.79 6.96
N ARG A 8 9.04 -0.53 7.07
CA ARG A 8 7.98 -1.48 6.71
C ARG A 8 7.09 -1.73 7.92
N ARG A 9 5.80 -1.44 7.80
CA ARG A 9 4.84 -1.60 8.91
C ARG A 9 4.63 -3.09 9.25
N GLY A 10 4.28 -3.90 8.27
CA GLY A 10 4.14 -5.36 8.45
C GLY A 10 5.47 -6.09 8.70
N GLY A 11 5.39 -7.40 8.93
CA GLY A 11 6.55 -8.29 8.90
C GLY A 11 7.05 -8.55 7.47
N HIS A 12 8.03 -9.45 7.31
CA HIS A 12 8.74 -9.64 6.04
C HIS A 12 7.88 -10.15 4.90
N SER A 13 6.89 -10.95 5.23
CA SER A 13 5.90 -11.47 4.29
C SER A 13 4.58 -11.65 5.02
N ARG A 14 3.56 -12.17 4.33
CA ARG A 14 2.30 -12.56 4.98
C ARG A 14 2.49 -13.63 6.06
N SER A 15 3.57 -14.41 5.99
CA SER A 15 3.88 -15.50 6.93
C SER A 15 4.79 -15.07 8.07
N ASP A 16 5.42 -13.90 7.99
CA ASP A 16 6.30 -13.39 9.06
C ASP A 16 5.54 -12.33 9.89
N PRO A 17 5.27 -12.59 11.19
CA PRO A 17 4.63 -11.62 12.06
C PRO A 17 5.55 -10.47 12.53
N GLY A 18 6.87 -10.54 12.28
CA GLY A 18 7.81 -9.47 12.61
C GLY A 18 8.13 -9.31 14.10
N GLN A 19 8.10 -10.41 14.86
CA GLN A 19 8.29 -10.44 16.32
C GLN A 19 9.71 -10.08 16.79
N TYR A 20 10.68 -10.01 15.87
CA TYR A 20 12.07 -9.63 16.15
C TYR A 20 12.30 -8.12 16.29
N ARG A 21 11.25 -7.30 16.25
CA ARG A 21 11.34 -5.83 16.30
C ARG A 21 10.82 -5.27 17.60
N ASP A 22 11.45 -4.19 18.07
CA ASP A 22 10.98 -3.45 19.23
C ASP A 22 9.72 -2.64 18.89
N LYS A 23 8.69 -2.75 19.75
CA LYS A 23 7.41 -2.05 19.58
C LYS A 23 7.53 -0.53 19.68
N LYS A 24 8.50 -0.03 20.46
CA LYS A 24 8.83 1.39 20.57
C LYS A 24 9.43 1.92 19.27
N GLU A 25 10.33 1.17 18.65
CA GLU A 25 10.86 1.53 17.34
C GLU A 25 9.73 1.61 16.31
N GLU A 26 8.88 0.59 16.26
CA GLU A 26 7.71 0.56 15.37
C GLU A 26 6.82 1.80 15.57
N GLY A 27 6.50 2.16 16.81
CA GLY A 27 5.70 3.35 17.12
C GLY A 27 6.32 4.67 16.66
N ILE A 28 7.65 4.83 16.82
CA ILE A 28 8.37 6.02 16.34
C ILE A 28 8.24 6.18 14.83
N TRP A 29 8.35 5.08 14.08
CA TRP A 29 8.25 5.11 12.62
C TRP A 29 6.81 5.26 12.12
N LEU A 30 5.82 4.67 12.79
CA LEU A 30 4.41 4.86 12.45
C LEU A 30 3.97 6.32 12.63
N ALA A 31 4.47 7.02 13.66
CA ALA A 31 4.23 8.45 13.84
C ALA A 31 4.83 9.32 12.71
N ARG A 32 5.76 8.77 11.92
CA ARG A 32 6.41 9.44 10.78
C ARG A 32 5.75 9.12 9.43
N ASP A 33 4.53 8.59 9.44
CA ASP A 33 3.76 8.23 8.24
C ASP A 33 3.85 9.32 7.15
N PRO A 34 4.44 9.02 5.97
CA PRO A 34 4.55 9.99 4.90
C PRO A 34 3.19 10.44 4.36
N ILE A 35 2.16 9.60 4.39
CA ILE A 35 0.81 9.94 3.91
C ILE A 35 0.19 10.99 4.84
N THR A 36 0.17 10.73 6.16
CA THR A 36 -0.37 11.68 7.14
C THR A 36 0.41 12.99 7.15
N ARG A 37 1.75 12.93 7.02
CA ARG A 37 2.59 14.13 6.98
C ARG A 37 2.32 14.96 5.72
N MET A 38 2.23 14.32 4.56
CA MET A 38 1.94 15.01 3.30
C MET A 38 0.54 15.62 3.31
N HIS A 39 -0.46 14.88 3.82
CA HIS A 39 -1.83 15.38 3.97
C HIS A 39 -1.86 16.69 4.78
N LYS A 40 -1.26 16.69 5.97
CA LYS A 40 -1.17 17.89 6.83
C LYS A 40 -0.44 19.04 6.13
N ASN A 41 0.66 18.76 5.44
CA ASN A 41 1.42 19.78 4.72
C ASN A 41 0.60 20.41 3.59
N LEU A 42 -0.10 19.59 2.79
CA LEU A 42 -0.92 20.07 1.69
C LEU A 42 -2.12 20.91 2.15
N ILE A 43 -2.73 20.55 3.29
CA ILE A 43 -3.77 21.37 3.92
C ILE A 43 -3.19 22.71 4.37
N LYS A 44 -2.04 22.70 5.06
CA LYS A 44 -1.37 23.93 5.49
C LYS A 44 -1.01 24.84 4.32
N MET A 45 -0.69 24.26 3.17
CA MET A 45 -0.39 25.00 1.94
C MET A 45 -1.64 25.46 1.17
N GLY A 46 -2.85 25.10 1.62
CA GLY A 46 -4.10 25.41 0.92
C GLY A 46 -4.32 24.64 -0.39
N ILE A 47 -3.49 23.62 -0.67
CA ILE A 47 -3.58 22.79 -1.89
C ILE A 47 -4.67 21.71 -1.75
N LEU A 48 -4.84 21.21 -0.52
CA LEU A 48 -5.79 20.18 -0.17
C LEU A 48 -6.79 20.72 0.86
N THR A 49 -8.04 20.27 0.76
CA THR A 49 -9.06 20.44 1.81
C THR A 49 -9.36 19.09 2.43
N GLU A 50 -9.83 19.06 3.68
CA GLU A 50 -10.25 17.83 4.36
C GLU A 50 -11.30 17.05 3.53
N GLU A 51 -12.26 17.77 2.93
CA GLU A 51 -13.27 17.17 2.07
C GLU A 51 -12.66 16.50 0.83
N LYS A 52 -11.74 17.19 0.14
CA LYS A 52 -11.06 16.64 -1.03
C LYS A 52 -10.16 15.46 -0.66
N GLY A 53 -9.48 15.52 0.49
CA GLY A 53 -8.68 14.40 1.01
C GLY A 53 -9.53 13.16 1.24
N LYS A 54 -10.66 13.31 1.95
CA LYS A 54 -11.61 12.23 2.20
C LYS A 54 -12.21 11.67 0.90
N ARG A 55 -12.48 12.53 -0.09
CA ARG A 55 -12.97 12.09 -1.39
C ARG A 55 -11.95 11.18 -2.10
N ILE A 56 -10.68 11.58 -2.13
CA ILE A 56 -9.60 10.78 -2.72
C ILE A 56 -9.48 9.43 -2.01
N GLU A 57 -9.53 9.40 -0.68
CA GLU A 57 -9.48 8.13 0.08
C GLU A 57 -10.63 7.18 -0.30
N ASN A 58 -11.83 7.71 -0.48
CA ASN A 58 -12.99 6.91 -0.85
C ASN A 58 -12.90 6.41 -2.30
N GLU A 59 -12.44 7.25 -3.23
CA GLU A 59 -12.21 6.86 -4.63
C GLU A 59 -11.17 5.73 -4.71
N VAL A 60 -10.06 5.83 -3.97
CA VAL A 60 -9.03 4.79 -3.94
C VAL A 60 -9.55 3.49 -3.31
N LYS A 61 -10.36 3.56 -2.25
CA LYS A 61 -10.99 2.37 -1.67
C LYS A 61 -11.88 1.65 -2.68
N ALA A 62 -12.74 2.39 -3.39
CA ALA A 62 -13.60 1.82 -4.42
C ALA A 62 -12.79 1.13 -5.54
N GLN A 63 -11.68 1.74 -5.98
CA GLN A 63 -10.78 1.13 -6.98
C GLN A 63 -10.13 -0.16 -6.47
N ILE A 64 -9.73 -0.20 -5.19
CA ILE A 64 -9.17 -1.40 -4.57
C ILE A 64 -10.23 -2.51 -4.52
N ASP A 65 -11.46 -2.19 -4.11
CA ASP A 65 -12.55 -3.16 -4.02
C ASP A 65 -12.90 -3.73 -5.39
N GLU A 66 -12.98 -2.89 -6.42
CA GLU A 66 -13.20 -3.31 -7.81
C GLU A 66 -12.08 -4.23 -8.32
N ALA A 67 -10.81 -3.88 -8.04
CA ALA A 67 -9.67 -4.70 -8.44
C ALA A 67 -9.66 -6.07 -7.73
N ILE A 68 -10.05 -6.11 -6.45
CA ILE A 68 -10.19 -7.37 -5.70
C ILE A 68 -11.30 -8.22 -6.30
N GLU A 69 -12.46 -7.64 -6.58
CA GLU A 69 -13.60 -8.35 -7.18
C GLU A 69 -13.25 -8.91 -8.56
N PHE A 70 -12.59 -8.12 -9.40
CA PHE A 70 -12.08 -8.56 -10.70
C PHE A 70 -11.12 -9.75 -10.55
N ALA A 71 -10.15 -9.66 -9.62
CA ALA A 71 -9.16 -10.71 -9.41
C ALA A 71 -9.81 -12.01 -8.90
N GLN A 72 -10.82 -11.92 -8.03
CA GLN A 72 -11.54 -13.08 -7.50
C GLN A 72 -12.47 -13.74 -8.54
N LYS A 73 -13.08 -12.95 -9.42
CA LYS A 73 -13.97 -13.44 -10.49
C LYS A 73 -13.23 -13.93 -11.72
N SER A 74 -11.95 -13.58 -11.85
CA SER A 74 -11.13 -14.00 -12.98
C SER A 74 -11.02 -15.53 -13.00
N PRO A 75 -11.18 -16.17 -14.17
CA PRO A 75 -11.04 -17.61 -14.27
C PRO A 75 -9.62 -18.03 -13.92
N SER A 76 -9.48 -19.21 -13.32
CA SER A 76 -8.16 -19.82 -13.17
C SER A 76 -7.54 -20.07 -14.55
N PRO A 77 -6.21 -19.98 -14.68
CA PRO A 77 -5.53 -20.33 -15.92
C PRO A 77 -5.80 -21.79 -16.26
N LYS A 78 -5.81 -22.11 -17.56
CA LYS A 78 -5.88 -23.49 -18.01
C LYS A 78 -4.54 -24.18 -17.76
N PRO A 79 -4.50 -25.50 -17.54
CA PRO A 79 -3.23 -26.23 -17.39
C PRO A 79 -2.26 -25.97 -18.55
N GLU A 80 -2.76 -25.84 -19.79
CA GLU A 80 -1.94 -25.58 -20.97
C GLU A 80 -1.26 -24.20 -20.95
N ASP A 81 -1.80 -23.25 -20.18
CA ASP A 81 -1.23 -21.91 -20.05
C ASP A 81 0.16 -21.94 -19.39
N VAL A 82 0.52 -23.03 -18.68
CA VAL A 82 1.84 -23.22 -18.08
C VAL A 82 2.98 -23.22 -19.10
N LEU A 83 2.69 -23.54 -20.37
CA LEU A 83 3.68 -23.59 -21.45
C LEU A 83 3.78 -22.27 -22.23
N ARG A 84 2.90 -21.30 -21.96
CA ARG A 84 2.98 -19.98 -22.58
C ARG A 84 4.19 -19.21 -22.05
N ASP A 85 4.72 -18.31 -22.89
CA ASP A 85 5.84 -17.42 -22.59
C ASP A 85 7.18 -18.11 -22.27
N VAL A 86 7.30 -19.42 -22.55
CA VAL A 86 8.58 -20.16 -22.46
C VAL A 86 9.54 -19.74 -23.58
N PHE A 87 8.99 -19.48 -24.77
CA PHE A 87 9.70 -18.91 -25.92
C PHE A 87 8.92 -17.70 -26.43
N ALA A 88 9.64 -16.80 -27.11
CA ALA A 88 9.08 -15.58 -27.71
C ALA A 88 8.31 -15.86 -29.00
#